data_AF-S6D1P5-F1
#
_entry.id   AF-S6D1P5-F1
#
_cell.length_a   1.000
_cell.length_b   1.000
_cell.length_c   1.000
_cell.angle_alpha   90.00
_cell.angle_beta   90.00
_cell.angle_gamma   90.00
#
_symmetry.space_group_name_H-M   'P 1'
#
loop_
_entity.id
_entity.type
_entity.pdbx_description
1 polymer ?
#
loop_
_entity_poly.entity_id
_entity_poly.type
_entity_poly.pdbx_seq_one_letter_code
_entity_poly.pdbx_strand_id
1 'polypeptide(L)' 'MKLRYESPDTDEVRIVTVPMKSADAIPTGTLQSIAEQSGANDFYAWCQWISENL' A
#
# COMPACT_ATOMS: atom_id res chain seq x y z
N MET A 1 -3.39 7.42 7.61
CA MET A 1 -4.20 6.27 8.03
C MET A 1 -3.32 5.04 8.18
N LYS A 2 -3.68 4.10 9.05
CA LYS A 2 -3.01 2.81 9.18
C LYS A 2 -3.93 1.72 8.60
N LEU A 3 -3.40 0.88 7.73
CA LEU A 3 -4.10 -0.24 7.12
C LEU A 3 -3.40 -1.56 7.49
N ARG A 4 -4.16 -2.64 7.63
CA ARG A 4 -3.65 -3.99 7.88
C ARG A 4 -3.51 -4.69 6.53
N TYR A 5 -2.33 -4.61 5.94
CA TYR A 5 -2.03 -5.21 4.64
C TYR A 5 -1.82 -6.72 4.78
N GLU A 6 -2.66 -7.46 4.08
CA GLU A 6 -2.54 -8.91 3.90
C GLU A 6 -1.83 -9.13 2.56
N SER A 7 -0.61 -9.67 2.62
CA SER A 7 0.16 -9.95 1.41
C SER A 7 -0.52 -11.03 0.58
N PRO A 8 -0.72 -10.85 -0.74
CA PRO A 8 -1.23 -11.91 -1.61
C PRO A 8 -0.17 -12.98 -1.91
N ASP A 9 1.11 -12.63 -1.73
CA ASP A 9 2.25 -13.49 -2.07
C ASP A 9 2.78 -14.29 -0.87
N THR A 10 2.43 -13.87 0.35
CA THR A 10 2.95 -14.45 1.61
C THR A 10 1.87 -14.50 2.68
N ASP A 11 1.96 -15.41 3.64
CA ASP A 11 1.06 -15.47 4.81
C ASP A 11 1.30 -14.34 5.84
N GLU A 12 2.05 -13.30 5.46
CA GLU A 12 2.45 -12.22 6.36
C GLU A 12 1.45 -11.08 6.34
N VAL A 13 1.23 -10.52 7.53
CA VAL A 13 0.40 -9.34 7.71
C VAL A 13 1.24 -8.20 8.25
N ARG A 14 1.13 -7.04 7.60
CA ARG A 14 1.90 -5.84 7.92
C ARG A 14 1.00 -4.64 8.20
N ILE A 15 1.45 -3.74 9.05
CA ILE A 15 0.77 -2.45 9.25
C ILE A 15 1.39 -1.43 8.32
N VAL A 16 0.59 -0.93 7.39
CA VAL A 16 0.98 0.04 6.38
C VAL A 16 0.46 1.42 6.77
N THR A 17 1.32 2.42 6.72
CA THR A 17 0.91 3.81 6.98
C THR A 17 0.87 4.58 5.68
N VAL A 18 -0.32 5.01 5.27
CA VAL A 18 -0.53 5.81 4.06
C VAL A 18 -0.92 7.24 4.44
N PRO A 19 -0.30 8.27 3.85
CA PRO A 19 -0.69 9.66 4.08
C PRO A 19 -2.15 9.91 3.71
N MET A 20 -2.89 10.63 4.57
CA MET A 20 -4.24 11.10 4.25
C MET A 20 -4.14 12.40 3.45
N LYS A 21 -3.67 12.32 2.22
CA LYS A 21 -3.97 13.34 1.21
C LYS A 21 -5.00 12.72 0.27
N SER A 22 -5.82 13.52 -0.42
CA SER A 22 -6.70 13.02 -1.50
C SER A 22 -5.88 12.03 -2.35
N ALA A 23 -6.40 10.84 -2.67
CA ALA A 23 -5.61 9.77 -3.28
C ALA A 23 -4.84 10.21 -4.55
N ASP A 24 -5.36 11.22 -5.27
CA ASP A 24 -4.74 11.86 -6.43
C ASP A 24 -3.49 12.73 -6.12
N ALA A 25 -3.22 13.00 -4.84
CA ALA A 25 -2.19 13.92 -4.36
C ALA A 25 -1.02 13.23 -3.66
N ILE A 26 -0.99 11.89 -3.60
CA ILE A 26 0.19 11.14 -3.15
C ILE A 26 1.08 10.92 -4.37
N PRO A 27 2.33 11.41 -4.38
CA PRO A 27 3.24 11.15 -5.48
C PRO A 27 3.45 9.65 -5.70
N THR A 28 3.47 9.19 -6.95
CA THR A 28 3.67 7.77 -7.28
C THR A 28 4.92 7.19 -6.62
N GLY A 29 6.03 7.96 -6.57
CA GLY A 29 7.25 7.52 -5.90
C GLY A 29 7.07 7.27 -4.39
N THR A 30 6.21 8.05 -3.72
CA THR A 30 5.87 7.81 -2.32
C THR A 30 5.06 6.52 -2.15
N LEU A 31 4.09 6.27 -3.04
CA LEU A 31 3.33 5.01 -3.03
C LEU A 31 4.24 3.80 -3.27
N GLN A 32 5.18 3.91 -4.21
CA GLN A 32 6.16 2.85 -4.49
C GLN A 32 7.04 2.56 -3.28
N SER A 33 7.59 3.59 -2.63
CA SER A 33 8.39 3.40 -1.41
C SER A 33 7.59 2.74 -0.29
N ILE A 34 6.31 3.04 -0.15
CA ILE A 34 5.45 2.39 0.84
C ILE A 34 5.18 0.93 0.46
N ALA A 35 4.92 0.64 -0.82
CA ALA A 35 4.70 -0.72 -1.31
C ALA A 35 5.93 -1.61 -1.06
N GLU A 36 7.14 -1.12 -1.36
CA GLU A 36 8.40 -1.81 -1.09
C GLU A 36 8.60 -2.05 0.42
N GLN A 37 8.36 -1.04 1.27
CA GLN A 37 8.43 -1.19 2.73
C GLN A 37 7.38 -2.18 3.28
N SER A 38 6.28 -2.35 2.55
CA SER A 38 5.21 -3.28 2.87
C SER A 38 5.48 -4.69 2.32
N GLY A 39 6.60 -4.90 1.62
CA GLY A 39 6.93 -6.18 1.00
C GLY A 39 5.99 -6.57 -0.14
N ALA A 40 5.38 -5.60 -0.82
CA ALA A 40 4.54 -5.86 -1.97
C ALA A 40 5.42 -6.11 -3.21
N ASN A 41 5.29 -7.27 -3.84
CA ASN A 41 6.07 -7.63 -5.03
C ASN A 41 5.44 -7.08 -6.32
N ASP A 42 4.12 -6.85 -6.32
CA ASP A 42 3.39 -6.20 -7.41
C ASP A 42 2.80 -4.86 -6.95
N PHE A 43 3.39 -3.78 -7.49
CA PHE A 43 2.97 -2.42 -7.16
C PHE A 43 1.53 -2.10 -7.60
N TYR A 44 1.08 -2.62 -8.76
CA TYR A 44 -0.26 -2.33 -9.27
C TYR A 44 -1.32 -3.06 -8.47
N ALA A 45 -1.10 -4.34 -8.16
CA ALA A 45 -1.99 -5.10 -7.28
C ALA A 45 -2.08 -4.46 -5.89
N TRP A 46 -0.95 -3.98 -5.36
CA TRP A 46 -0.93 -3.25 -4.10
C TRP A 46 -1.72 -1.94 -4.17
N CYS A 47 -1.60 -1.16 -5.25
CA CYS A 47 -2.39 0.06 -5.43
C CYS A 47 -3.90 -0.22 -5.49
N GLN A 48 -4.31 -1.29 -6.17
CA GLN A 48 -5.70 -1.70 -6.21
C GLN A 48 -6.21 -2.07 -4.80
N TRP A 49 -5.45 -2.88 -4.06
CA TRP A 49 -5.78 -3.22 -2.67
C TRP A 49 -5.93 -1.98 -1.79
N ILE A 50 -5.01 -1.03 -1.91
CA ILE A 50 -5.07 0.25 -1.20
C ILE A 50 -6.35 1.02 -1.57
N SER A 51 -6.75 1.10 -2.84
CA SER A 51 -7.98 1.78 -3.26
C SER A 51 -9.26 1.11 -2.75
N GLU A 52 -9.25 -0.21 -2.53
CA GLU A 52 -10.38 -0.96 -2.01
C GLU A 52 -10.49 -0.88 -0.47
N ASN A 53 -9.38 -0.57 0.22
CA ASN A 53 -9.28 -0.55 1.68
C ASN A 53 -9.05 0.86 2.27
N LEU A 54 -8.89 1.89 1.42
CA LEU A 54 -8.85 3.32 1.80
C LEU A 54 -10.26 3.87 2.09
#